data_AF-A0A3C0UF76-F1
#
_entry.id   AF-A0A3C0UF76-F1
#
_cell.length_a   1.000
_cell.length_b   1.000
_cell.length_c   1.000
_cell.angle_alpha   90.00
_cell.angle_beta   90.00
_cell.angle_gamma   90.00
#
_symmetry.space_group_name_H-M   'P 1'
#
loop_
_entity.id
_entity.type
_entity.pdbx_description
1 polymer ?
#
loop_
_entity_poly.entity_id
_entity_poly.type
_entity_poly.pdbx_seq_one_letter_code
_entity_poly.pdbx_strand_id
1 'polypeptide(L)'
;ADHPMNTKIRDWCPKQAAECEAYFQQKYGKSISDIFPDDHYQLMHIDLFPHDIIHAENVGGEITKVLNKRLIVGCYPWRFEGGESSICRIVAYDEE
;
A
#
# COMPACT_ATOMS: atom_id res chain seq x y z
N ALA A 1 0.49 0.95 1.11
CA ALA A 1 0.60 -0.47 0.74
C ALA A 1 1.91 -0.67 0.02
N ASP A 2 2.54 -1.83 0.19
CA ASP A 2 3.74 -2.15 -0.58
C ASP A 2 3.45 -2.11 -2.07
N HIS A 3 4.40 -1.61 -2.84
CA HIS A 3 4.28 -1.64 -4.29
C HIS A 3 4.39 -3.10 -4.77
N PRO A 4 3.52 -3.60 -5.67
CA PRO A 4 3.53 -5.01 -6.09
C PRO A 4 4.89 -5.49 -6.63
N MET A 5 5.62 -4.61 -7.31
CA MET A 5 6.97 -4.93 -7.85
C MET A 5 8.05 -5.02 -6.78
N ASN A 6 7.74 -4.68 -5.52
CA ASN A 6 8.63 -4.80 -4.36
C ASN A 6 8.17 -5.91 -3.39
N THR A 7 7.43 -6.88 -3.93
CA THR A 7 6.88 -8.03 -3.20
C THR A 7 7.03 -9.28 -4.06
N LYS A 8 6.62 -10.44 -3.53
CA LYS A 8 6.63 -11.70 -4.27
C LYS A 8 5.79 -11.69 -5.56
N ILE A 9 4.85 -10.75 -5.71
CA ILE A 9 4.05 -10.58 -6.93
C ILE A 9 4.94 -10.38 -8.16
N ARG A 10 6.10 -9.72 -8.03
CA ARG A 10 7.07 -9.55 -9.12
C ARG A 10 7.46 -10.89 -9.75
N ASP A 11 7.72 -11.89 -8.90
CA ASP A 11 8.15 -13.24 -9.33
C ASP A 11 6.96 -14.06 -9.84
N TRP A 12 5.79 -13.92 -9.22
CA TRP A 12 4.58 -14.64 -9.60
C TRP A 12 3.92 -14.12 -10.87
N CYS A 13 4.17 -12.87 -11.23
CA CYS A 13 3.60 -12.21 -12.40
C CYS A 13 4.72 -11.70 -13.33
N PRO A 14 5.58 -12.59 -13.89
CA PRO A 14 6.78 -12.20 -14.62
C PRO A 14 6.47 -11.42 -15.91
N LYS A 15 5.33 -11.69 -16.55
CA LYS A 15 4.89 -10.93 -17.72
C LYS A 15 4.63 -9.47 -17.36
N GLN A 16 3.84 -9.23 -16.31
CA GLN A 16 3.52 -7.88 -15.84
C GLN A 16 4.76 -7.17 -15.29
N ALA A 17 5.67 -7.91 -14.65
CA ALA A 17 6.96 -7.35 -14.22
C ALA A 17 7.79 -6.86 -15.41
N ALA A 18 7.84 -7.60 -16.52
CA ALA A 18 8.52 -7.17 -17.75
C ALA A 18 7.85 -5.96 -18.42
N GLU A 19 6.51 -5.92 -18.44
CA GLU A 19 5.76 -4.74 -18.92
C GLU A 19 6.05 -3.51 -18.06
N CYS A 20 6.13 -3.68 -16.74
CA CYS A 20 6.48 -2.62 -15.80
C CYS A 20 7.93 -2.14 -15.99
N GLU A 21 8.87 -3.06 -16.16
CA GLU A 21 10.28 -2.76 -16.45
C GLU A 21 10.42 -1.88 -17.71
N ALA A 22 9.79 -2.28 -18.81
CA ALA A 22 9.82 -1.50 -20.05
C ALA A 22 9.20 -0.10 -19.86
N TYR A 23 8.08 0.01 -19.14
CA TYR A 23 7.46 1.29 -18.84
C TYR A 23 8.36 2.19 -17.99
N PHE A 24 9.01 1.64 -16.96
CA PHE A 24 9.89 2.39 -16.06
C PHE A 24 11.13 2.90 -16.79
N GLN A 25 11.75 2.06 -17.62
CA GLN A 25 12.87 2.48 -18.47
C GLN A 25 12.45 3.59 -19.43
N GLN A 26 11.30 3.47 -20.09
CA GLN A 26 10.81 4.49 -21.03
C GLN A 26 10.47 5.82 -20.34
N LYS A 27 9.78 5.78 -19.21
CA LYS A 27 9.23 6.98 -18.55
C LYS A 27 10.24 7.67 -17.64
N TYR A 28 11.05 6.89 -16.93
CA TYR A 28 11.93 7.39 -15.87
C TYR A 28 13.42 7.17 -16.18
N GLY A 29 13.76 6.39 -17.21
CA GLY A 29 15.16 6.07 -17.53
C GLY A 29 15.84 5.18 -16.48
N LYS A 30 15.05 4.45 -15.67
CA LYS A 30 15.52 3.60 -14.56
C LYS A 30 14.86 2.23 -14.64
N SER A 31 15.55 1.21 -14.13
CA SER A 31 14.94 -0.13 -13.94
C SER A 31 13.99 -0.13 -12.75
N ILE A 32 13.11 -1.12 -12.65
CA ILE A 32 12.28 -1.30 -11.44
C ILE A 32 13.15 -1.62 -10.22
N SER A 33 14.29 -2.29 -10.40
CA SER A 33 15.22 -2.60 -9.30
C SER A 33 15.94 -1.35 -8.76
N ASP A 34 16.11 -0.30 -9.56
CA ASP A 34 16.67 0.97 -9.08
C ASP A 34 15.67 1.75 -8.21
N ILE A 35 14.36 1.57 -8.45
CA ILE A 35 13.30 2.28 -7.71
C ILE A 35 12.79 1.45 -6.53
N PHE A 36 12.74 0.13 -6.69
CA PHE A 36 12.33 -0.85 -5.69
C PHE A 36 13.51 -1.81 -5.44
N PRO A 37 14.52 -1.37 -4.69
CA PRO A 37 15.67 -2.20 -4.37
C PRO A 37 15.28 -3.32 -3.38
N ASP A 38 16.05 -4.40 -3.39
CA ASP A 38 15.75 -5.62 -2.63
C ASP A 38 15.72 -5.40 -1.11
N ASP A 39 16.47 -4.43 -0.60
CA ASP A 39 16.48 -4.04 0.82
C ASP A 39 15.19 -3.34 1.27
N HIS A 40 14.35 -2.90 0.33
CA HIS A 40 13.02 -2.37 0.62
C HIS A 40 11.92 -3.44 0.54
N TYR A 41 12.26 -4.72 0.35
CA TYR A 41 11.28 -5.79 0.18
C TYR A 41 10.21 -5.76 1.29
N GLN A 42 8.94 -5.62 0.91
CA GLN A 42 7.81 -5.52 1.85
C GLN A 42 8.02 -4.56 3.03
N LEU A 43 8.68 -3.42 2.79
CA LEU A 43 9.03 -2.43 3.82
C LEU A 43 7.84 -2.07 4.73
N MET A 44 6.63 -1.94 4.19
CA MET A 44 5.46 -1.61 5.02
C MET A 44 5.12 -2.70 6.04
N HIS A 45 5.35 -3.98 5.72
CA HIS A 45 5.07 -5.10 6.61
C HIS A 45 6.25 -5.46 7.50
N ILE A 46 7.48 -5.35 7.00
CA ILE A 46 8.69 -5.81 7.71
C ILE A 46 9.22 -4.72 8.64
N ASP A 47 9.32 -3.48 8.16
CA ASP A 47 10.00 -2.42 8.90
C ASP A 47 9.02 -1.61 9.76
N LEU A 48 7.79 -1.41 9.30
CA LEU A 48 6.86 -0.46 9.95
C LEU A 48 5.99 -1.11 11.05
N PHE A 49 5.59 -2.36 10.89
CA PHE A 49 4.78 -3.08 11.89
C PHE A 49 5.46 -3.20 13.26
N PRO A 50 6.77 -3.47 13.37
CA PRO A 50 7.47 -3.45 14.67
C PRO A 50 7.42 -2.10 15.39
N HIS A 51 7.03 -1.02 14.69
CA HIS A 51 6.86 0.32 15.23
C HIS A 51 5.39 0.71 15.44
N ASP A 52 4.47 -0.26 15.39
CA ASP A 52 3.02 -0.05 15.47
C ASP A 52 2.46 0.89 14.37
N ILE A 53 3.19 1.05 13.27
CA ILE A 53 2.73 1.80 12.10
C ILE A 53 1.95 0.85 11.20
N ILE A 54 0.65 0.80 11.44
CA ILE A 54 -0.29 -0.03 10.68
C ILE A 54 -0.74 0.66 9.39
N HIS A 55 -1.35 -0.12 8.50
CA HIS A 55 -1.93 0.34 7.25
C HIS A 55 -3.34 -0.21 7.05
N ALA A 56 -4.15 0.55 6.31
CA ALA A 56 -5.45 0.11 5.83
C ALA A 56 -5.35 -0.19 4.34
N GLU A 57 -5.76 -1.39 3.96
CA GLU A 57 -5.72 -1.85 2.57
C GLU A 57 -7.12 -1.86 1.95
N ASN A 58 -7.15 -1.81 0.61
CA ASN A 58 -8.38 -1.77 -0.18
C ASN A 58 -9.36 -0.65 0.24
N VAL A 59 -8.83 0.46 0.75
CA VAL A 59 -9.63 1.64 1.10
C VAL A 59 -10.28 2.20 -0.17
N GLY A 60 -11.61 2.28 -0.15
CA GLY A 60 -12.44 2.71 -1.28
C GLY A 60 -13.62 3.54 -0.81
N GLY A 61 -14.69 3.57 -1.63
CA GLY A 61 -15.90 4.32 -1.34
C GLY A 61 -15.88 5.72 -1.94
N GLU A 62 -16.24 6.73 -1.16
CA GLU A 62 -16.45 8.10 -1.63
C GLU A 62 -15.17 8.96 -1.61
N ILE A 63 -14.00 8.34 -1.84
CA ILE A 63 -12.67 8.97 -1.76
C ILE A 63 -12.59 10.23 -2.63
N THR A 64 -13.22 10.21 -3.82
CA THR A 64 -13.22 11.35 -4.75
C THR A 64 -13.86 12.61 -4.16
N LYS A 65 -14.75 12.47 -3.17
CA LYS A 65 -15.39 13.62 -2.49
C LYS A 65 -14.47 14.36 -1.54
N VAL A 66 -13.36 13.72 -1.13
CA VAL A 66 -12.50 14.22 -0.05
C VAL A 66 -11.02 14.34 -0.46
N LEU A 67 -10.73 14.35 -1.76
CA LEU A 67 -9.38 14.50 -2.29
C LEU A 67 -8.77 15.84 -1.86
N ASN A 68 -7.47 15.81 -1.50
CA ASN A 68 -6.69 16.98 -1.07
C ASN A 68 -7.25 17.73 0.15
N LYS A 69 -8.13 17.11 0.94
CA LYS A 69 -8.63 17.65 2.20
C LYS A 69 -7.84 17.08 3.39
N ARG A 70 -7.68 17.91 4.43
CA ARG A 70 -7.25 17.44 5.76
C ARG A 70 -8.50 16.97 6.49
N LEU A 71 -8.51 15.72 6.94
CA LEU A 71 -9.68 15.07 7.53
C LEU A 71 -9.28 14.34 8.81
N ILE A 72 -10.25 14.10 9.68
CA ILE A 72 -10.11 13.09 10.73
C ILE A 72 -10.55 11.75 10.15
N VAL A 73 -9.69 10.74 10.25
CA VAL A 73 -9.98 9.39 9.74
C VAL A 73 -10.27 8.47 10.92
N GLY A 74 -11.47 7.90 10.95
CA GLY A 74 -11.86 6.87 11.92
C GLY A 74 -11.73 5.47 11.33
N CYS A 75 -11.13 4.55 12.08
CA CYS A 75 -11.02 3.13 11.73
C CYS A 75 -11.74 2.28 12.79
N TYR A 76 -12.71 1.48 12.35
CA TYR A 76 -13.55 0.64 13.21
C TYR A 76 -13.44 -0.83 12.78
N PRO A 77 -12.39 -1.54 13.23
CA PRO A 77 -12.21 -2.97 12.94
C PRO A 77 -13.09 -3.85 13.82
N TRP A 78 -13.36 -5.08 13.36
CA TRP A 78 -13.89 -6.11 14.25
C TRP A 78 -12.85 -6.48 15.31
N ARG A 79 -13.31 -6.66 16.55
CA ARG A 79 -12.47 -7.05 17.69
C ARG A 79 -12.66 -8.52 17.99
N PHE A 80 -11.58 -9.27 18.02
CA PHE A 80 -11.55 -10.68 18.38
C PHE A 80 -10.18 -11.03 18.97
N GLU A 81 -10.13 -12.10 19.77
CA GLU A 81 -8.92 -12.51 20.46
C GLU A 81 -7.93 -13.15 19.48
N GLY A 82 -6.64 -12.76 19.58
CA GLY A 82 -5.56 -13.28 18.73
C GLY A 82 -5.55 -12.77 17.28
N GLY A 83 -6.30 -11.71 16.96
CA GLY A 83 -6.34 -11.14 15.61
C GLY A 83 -5.16 -10.22 15.30
N GLU A 84 -4.43 -10.52 14.23
CA GLU A 84 -3.34 -9.68 13.69
C GLU A 84 -3.83 -8.66 12.64
N SER A 85 -4.97 -8.93 12.01
CA SER A 85 -5.64 -8.03 11.06
C SER A 85 -7.14 -8.27 11.08
N SER A 86 -7.92 -7.30 10.60
CA SER A 86 -9.38 -7.36 10.67
C SER A 86 -10.02 -6.51 9.59
N ILE A 87 -11.15 -6.98 9.06
CA ILE A 87 -12.01 -6.12 8.25
C ILE A 87 -12.48 -4.94 9.09
N CYS A 88 -12.52 -3.76 8.48
CA CYS A 88 -12.87 -2.54 9.17
C CYS A 88 -13.80 -1.65 8.35
N ARG A 89 -14.60 -0.85 9.07
CA ARG A 89 -15.23 0.32 8.49
C ARG A 89 -14.29 1.51 8.68
N ILE A 90 -13.86 2.11 7.58
CA ILE A 90 -13.12 3.38 7.59
C ILE A 90 -14.06 4.48 7.15
N VAL A 91 -14.03 5.59 7.87
CA VAL A 91 -14.80 6.80 7.58
C VAL A 91 -13.89 8.01 7.63
N ALA A 92 -14.21 9.02 6.83
CA ALA A 92 -13.58 10.31 6.88
C ALA A 92 -14.60 11.32 7.45
N TYR A 93 -14.19 12.04 8.48
CA TYR A 93 -14.92 13.18 9.02
C TYR A 93 -14.32 14.45 8.44
N ASP A 94 -15.15 15.21 7.74
CA ASP A 94 -14.85 16.56 7.27
C ASP A 94 -15.41 17.51 8.34
N GLU A 95 -14.54 18.24 9.03
CA GLU A 95 -14.93 19.18 10.11
C GLU A 95 -15.12 20.62 9.60
N GLU A 96 -15.11 20.83 8.28
CA GLU A 96 -15.53 22.08 7.64
C GLU A 96 -17.05 22.31 7.68
#